data_AF-A0A2D3L7X5-F1
#
_entry.id   AF-A0A2D3L7X5-F1
#
_cell.length_a   1.000
_cell.length_b   1.000
_cell.length_c   1.000
_cell.angle_alpha   90.00
_cell.angle_beta   90.00
_cell.angle_gamma   90.00
#
_symmetry.space_group_name_H-M   'P 1'
#
loop_
_entity.id
_entity.type
_entity.pdbx_description
1 polymer ?
#
loop_
_entity_poly.entity_id
_entity_poly.type
_entity_poly.pdbx_seq_one_letter_code
_entity_poly.pdbx_strand_id
1 'polypeptide(L)'
;MEKKSFIKSKGFYRFLIGLFVVALFLFISYLLLKAYFPLQAQPGNQPELSSKEKEYFKEMKKQKGWEDIQRHIYNIDKDGESSQQSLVNWNKSYAYMFCAEIEDSTTFYSLPKNIEDSIVLHLYNYVIDKSSNLRKIVIIFNYEEDLSERASIGHSRAEEYEVHSKKIIKLKQAIK
;
A
#
# COMPACT_ATOMS: atom_id res chain seq x y z
N MET A 1 -13.14 -5.90 -72.44
CA MET A 1 -13.27 -5.57 -71.00
C MET A 1 -11.95 -5.89 -70.33
N GLU A 2 -11.07 -4.90 -70.16
CA GLU A 2 -9.81 -5.09 -69.44
C GLU A 2 -10.05 -5.09 -67.93
N LYS A 3 -9.61 -6.16 -67.24
CA LYS A 3 -9.50 -6.21 -65.79
C LYS A 3 -8.36 -5.29 -65.35
N LYS A 4 -8.67 -4.11 -64.80
CA LYS A 4 -7.69 -3.31 -64.04
C LYS A 4 -7.30 -4.08 -62.79
N SER A 5 -6.11 -4.69 -62.81
CA SER A 5 -5.49 -5.27 -61.61
C SER A 5 -5.13 -4.12 -60.67
N PHE A 6 -5.62 -4.19 -59.44
CA PHE A 6 -5.33 -3.21 -58.40
C PHE A 6 -3.89 -3.44 -57.91
N ILE A 7 -2.91 -2.91 -58.64
CA ILE A 7 -1.50 -2.95 -58.24
C ILE A 7 -1.35 -1.96 -57.07
N LYS A 8 -1.53 -2.45 -55.84
CA LYS A 8 -1.17 -1.68 -54.63
C LYS A 8 0.33 -1.37 -54.75
N SER A 9 0.63 -0.09 -54.96
CA SER A 9 2.01 0.36 -55.13
C SER A 9 2.84 -0.01 -53.90
N LYS A 10 4.11 -0.37 -54.09
CA LYS A 10 5.04 -0.69 -52.99
C LYS A 10 5.09 0.43 -51.92
N GLY A 11 4.76 1.67 -52.29
CA GLY A 11 4.63 2.81 -51.38
C GLY A 11 3.47 2.70 -50.38
N PHE A 12 2.33 2.15 -50.79
CA PHE A 12 1.17 1.94 -49.90
C PHE A 12 1.48 0.92 -48.81
N TYR A 13 2.19 -0.17 -49.15
CA TYR A 13 2.62 -1.16 -48.16
C TYR A 13 3.66 -0.59 -47.20
N ARG A 14 4.61 0.22 -47.68
CA ARG A 14 5.59 0.91 -46.81
C ARG A 14 4.90 1.87 -45.84
N PHE A 15 3.87 2.58 -46.28
CA PHE A 15 3.07 3.45 -45.42
C PHE A 15 2.31 2.67 -44.33
N LEU A 16 1.67 1.55 -44.68
CA LEU A 16 1.00 0.69 -43.70
C LEU A 16 1.97 0.06 -42.69
N ILE A 17 3.15 -0.37 -43.15
CA ILE A 17 4.21 -0.88 -42.26
C ILE A 17 4.68 0.22 -41.30
N GLY A 18 4.85 1.46 -41.78
CA GLY A 18 5.19 2.60 -40.95
C GLY A 18 4.16 2.85 -39.84
N LEU A 19 2.87 2.85 -40.18
CA LEU A 19 1.79 3.00 -39.20
C LEU A 19 1.79 1.86 -38.17
N PHE A 20 2.01 0.63 -38.61
CA PHE A 20 2.07 -0.52 -37.72
C PHE A 20 3.24 -0.41 -36.73
N VAL A 21 4.43 0.01 -37.18
CA VAL A 21 5.60 0.18 -36.30
C VAL A 21 5.36 1.28 -35.27
N VAL A 22 4.74 2.40 -35.66
CA VAL A 22 4.37 3.47 -34.71
C VAL A 22 3.36 2.97 -33.69
N ALA A 23 2.32 2.26 -34.13
CA ALA A 23 1.32 1.68 -33.22
C ALA A 23 1.95 0.66 -32.25
N LEU A 24 2.88 -0.16 -32.73
CA LEU A 24 3.61 -1.13 -31.91
C LEU A 24 4.48 -0.43 -30.86
N PHE A 25 5.17 0.65 -31.26
CA PHE A 25 5.99 1.46 -30.35
C PHE A 25 5.15 2.13 -29.26
N LEU A 26 3.98 2.68 -29.62
CA LEU A 26 3.05 3.27 -28.65
C LEU A 26 2.47 2.21 -27.70
N PHE A 27 2.13 1.02 -28.21
CA PHE A 27 1.62 -0.09 -27.41
C PHE A 27 2.67 -0.60 -26.41
N ILE A 28 3.92 -0.79 -26.85
CA ILE A 28 5.02 -1.18 -25.96
C ILE A 28 5.29 -0.09 -24.92
N SER A 29 5.31 1.19 -25.33
CA SER A 29 5.48 2.31 -24.41
C SER A 29 4.37 2.37 -23.35
N TYR A 30 3.12 2.09 -23.72
CA TYR A 30 2.00 1.98 -22.78
C TYR A 30 2.16 0.82 -21.79
N LEU A 31 2.59 -0.35 -22.26
CA LEU A 31 2.86 -1.50 -21.38
C LEU A 31 4.01 -1.22 -20.42
N LEU A 32 5.09 -0.60 -20.90
CA LEU A 32 6.21 -0.17 -20.07
C LEU A 32 5.77 0.87 -19.05
N LEU A 33 4.97 1.87 -19.44
CA LEU A 33 4.43 2.87 -18.52
C LEU A 33 3.60 2.21 -17.40
N LYS A 34 2.76 1.23 -17.73
CA LYS A 34 1.96 0.48 -16.74
C LYS A 34 2.80 -0.42 -15.83
N ALA A 35 3.94 -0.91 -16.33
CA ALA A 35 4.87 -1.73 -15.55
C ALA A 35 5.76 -0.87 -14.63
N TYR A 36 6.23 0.29 -15.10
CA TYR A 36 7.10 1.20 -14.34
C TYR A 36 6.34 2.15 -13.42
N PHE A 37 5.10 2.50 -13.76
CA PHE A 37 4.15 3.15 -12.87
C PHE A 37 3.08 2.12 -12.50
N PRO A 38 3.34 1.22 -11.53
CA PRO A 38 2.24 0.54 -10.87
C PRO A 38 1.29 1.65 -10.43
N LEU A 39 0.01 1.55 -10.83
CA LEU A 39 -1.05 2.47 -10.44
C LEU A 39 -0.85 2.79 -8.96
N GLN A 40 -0.28 3.96 -8.67
CA GLN A 40 -0.09 4.40 -7.30
C GLN A 40 -1.48 4.34 -6.68
N ALA A 41 -1.57 3.78 -5.46
CA ALA A 41 -2.82 3.80 -4.71
C ALA A 41 -3.31 5.25 -4.74
N GLN A 42 -4.43 5.51 -5.43
CA GLN A 42 -4.81 6.88 -5.71
C GLN A 42 -5.00 7.61 -4.37
N PRO A 43 -4.36 8.77 -4.17
CA PRO A 43 -4.58 9.55 -2.97
C PRO A 43 -6.08 9.91 -2.88
N GLY A 44 -6.69 9.64 -1.72
CA GLY A 44 -8.13 9.87 -1.49
C GLY A 44 -9.02 8.62 -1.49
N ASN A 45 -8.48 7.43 -1.75
CA ASN A 45 -9.28 6.19 -1.77
C ASN A 45 -9.37 5.46 -0.41
N GLN A 46 -8.83 6.05 0.65
CA GLN A 46 -8.93 5.54 2.01
C GLN A 46 -10.25 5.99 2.64
N PRO A 47 -10.98 5.09 3.32
CA PRO A 47 -12.18 5.49 4.06
C PRO A 47 -11.81 6.47 5.18
N GLU A 48 -12.70 7.40 5.51
CA GLU A 48 -12.45 8.33 6.61
C GLU A 48 -12.20 7.59 7.94
N LEU A 49 -11.43 8.24 8.82
CA LEU A 49 -11.26 7.75 10.18
C LEU A 49 -12.58 7.85 10.96
N SER A 50 -12.95 6.77 11.64
CA SER A 50 -14.02 6.76 12.63
C SER A 50 -13.70 7.69 13.80
N SER A 51 -14.71 8.04 14.59
CA SER A 51 -14.52 8.90 15.78
C SER A 51 -13.56 8.29 16.80
N LYS A 52 -13.60 6.95 16.98
CA LYS A 52 -12.70 6.23 17.89
C LYS A 52 -11.26 6.27 17.41
N GLU A 53 -11.03 6.10 16.11
CA GLU A 53 -9.69 6.23 15.51
C GLU A 53 -9.16 7.64 15.67
N LYS A 54 -9.97 8.66 15.36
CA LYS A 54 -9.60 10.07 15.52
C LYS A 54 -9.19 10.39 16.94
N GLU A 55 -9.97 9.93 17.93
CA GLU A 55 -9.68 10.10 19.35
C GLU A 55 -8.39 9.39 19.75
N TYR A 56 -8.27 8.09 19.42
CA TYR A 56 -7.10 7.31 19.76
C TYR A 56 -5.82 7.87 19.14
N PHE A 57 -5.83 8.24 17.86
CA PHE A 57 -4.67 8.78 17.17
C PHE A 57 -4.28 10.14 17.74
N LYS A 58 -5.26 10.97 18.10
CA LYS A 58 -4.99 12.25 18.78
C LYS A 58 -4.28 12.04 20.11
N GLU A 59 -4.68 11.05 20.91
CA GLU A 59 -4.00 10.74 22.17
C GLU A 59 -2.59 10.20 21.93
N MET A 60 -2.39 9.34 20.93
CA MET A 60 -1.07 8.79 20.59
C MET A 60 -0.11 9.89 20.12
N LYS A 61 -0.57 10.88 19.34
CA LYS A 61 0.23 12.06 18.92
C LYS A 61 0.68 12.97 20.07
N LYS A 62 0.15 12.80 21.29
CA LYS A 62 0.66 13.53 22.47
C LYS A 62 1.98 12.98 22.98
N GLN A 63 2.35 11.76 22.56
CA GLN A 63 3.63 11.17 22.93
C GLN A 63 4.76 11.96 22.25
N LYS A 64 5.79 12.30 23.03
CA LYS A 64 6.94 13.02 22.50
C LYS A 64 7.61 12.21 21.40
N GLY A 65 7.92 12.85 20.28
CA GLY A 65 8.57 12.25 19.12
C GLY A 65 7.66 11.41 18.22
N TRP A 66 6.33 11.43 18.40
CA TRP A 66 5.37 10.82 17.48
C TRP A 66 4.79 11.91 16.58
N GLU A 67 5.29 12.01 15.34
CA GLU A 67 4.99 13.12 14.44
C GLU A 67 3.68 12.93 13.69
N ASP A 68 3.54 11.78 13.04
CA ASP A 68 2.34 11.45 12.30
C ASP A 68 1.84 10.05 12.60
N ILE A 69 0.51 9.92 12.58
CA ILE A 69 -0.17 8.66 12.81
C ILE A 69 -1.21 8.51 11.73
N GLN A 70 -0.99 7.50 10.89
CA GLN A 70 -1.80 7.23 9.72
C GLN A 70 -2.42 5.84 9.82
N ARG A 71 -3.49 5.67 9.05
CA ARG A 71 -4.14 4.38 8.91
C ARG A 71 -4.43 4.07 7.47
N HIS A 72 -3.99 2.89 7.05
CA HIS A 72 -4.31 2.33 5.75
C HIS A 72 -5.14 1.08 5.89
N ILE A 73 -6.17 0.98 5.06
CA ILE A 73 -6.97 -0.22 4.88
C ILE A 73 -6.81 -0.66 3.43
N TYR A 74 -6.57 -1.95 3.25
CA TYR A 74 -6.46 -2.56 1.93
C TYR A 74 -7.06 -3.96 1.95
N ASN A 75 -7.64 -4.37 0.83
CA ASN A 75 -8.11 -5.73 0.68
C ASN A 75 -6.94 -6.69 0.53
N ILE A 76 -7.09 -7.90 1.06
CA ILE A 76 -6.11 -8.97 0.91
C ILE A 76 -6.70 -10.13 0.11
N ASP A 77 -5.84 -10.85 -0.58
CA ASP A 77 -6.21 -12.08 -1.27
C ASP A 77 -6.19 -13.29 -0.32
N LYS A 78 -6.21 -14.50 -0.90
CA LYS A 78 -6.25 -15.76 -0.14
C LYS A 78 -4.92 -16.07 0.55
N ASP A 79 -3.82 -15.54 0.04
CA ASP A 79 -2.47 -15.74 0.54
C ASP A 79 -2.10 -14.66 1.58
N GLY A 80 -3.00 -13.69 1.80
CA GLY A 80 -2.81 -12.58 2.74
C GLY A 80 -2.07 -11.39 2.14
N GLU A 81 -1.84 -11.42 0.82
CA GLU A 81 -1.14 -10.38 0.09
C GLU A 81 -2.07 -9.23 -0.30
N SER A 82 -1.50 -8.03 -0.43
CA SER A 82 -2.26 -6.83 -0.78
C SER A 82 -2.85 -6.95 -2.18
N SER A 83 -4.17 -6.79 -2.27
CA SER A 83 -4.88 -6.74 -3.55
C SER A 83 -4.75 -5.34 -4.14
N GLN A 84 -4.30 -5.25 -5.39
CA GLN A 84 -4.30 -4.02 -6.16
C GLN A 84 -5.74 -3.60 -6.52
N GLN A 85 -6.41 -2.93 -5.60
CA GLN A 85 -7.73 -2.33 -5.81
C GLN A 85 -7.65 -0.83 -5.56
N SER A 86 -8.40 -0.07 -6.36
CA SER A 86 -8.47 1.38 -6.19
C SER A 86 -9.16 1.73 -4.87
N LEU A 87 -10.27 1.07 -4.51
CA LEU A 87 -11.05 1.33 -3.30
C LEU A 87 -11.14 0.09 -2.40
N VAL A 88 -11.31 0.31 -1.10
CA VAL A 88 -11.56 -0.76 -0.11
C VAL A 88 -12.96 -1.35 -0.31
N ASN A 89 -13.02 -2.65 -0.57
CA ASN A 89 -14.24 -3.44 -0.60
C ASN A 89 -14.46 -4.16 0.74
N TRP A 90 -15.39 -3.66 1.55
CA TRP A 90 -15.71 -4.21 2.88
C TRP A 90 -16.31 -5.63 2.87
N ASN A 91 -16.79 -6.11 1.73
CA ASN A 91 -17.32 -7.48 1.58
C ASN A 91 -16.21 -8.53 1.35
N LYS A 92 -14.96 -8.10 1.19
CA LYS A 92 -13.79 -8.96 1.06
C LYS A 92 -12.93 -8.90 2.31
N SER A 93 -12.09 -9.92 2.49
CA SER A 93 -11.02 -9.89 3.49
C SER A 93 -10.18 -8.62 3.34
N TYR A 94 -9.82 -8.02 4.47
CA TYR A 94 -8.99 -6.82 4.48
C TYR A 94 -8.01 -6.80 5.66
N ALA A 95 -6.99 -5.98 5.49
CA ALA A 95 -5.98 -5.66 6.49
C ALA A 95 -6.17 -4.23 6.99
N TYR A 96 -5.90 -4.04 8.28
CA TYR A 96 -5.82 -2.74 8.94
C TYR A 96 -4.35 -2.45 9.24
N MET A 97 -3.82 -1.34 8.77
CA MET A 97 -2.44 -0.93 9.01
C MET A 97 -2.42 0.38 9.79
N PHE A 98 -1.83 0.33 10.99
CA PHE A 98 -1.49 1.51 11.78
C PHE A 98 -0.03 1.85 11.50
N CYS A 99 0.23 3.09 11.11
CA CYS A 99 1.56 3.59 10.84
C CYS A 99 1.83 4.79 11.73
N ALA A 100 2.99 4.83 12.38
CA ALA A 100 3.44 6.01 13.11
C ALA A 100 4.84 6.43 12.64
N GLU A 101 4.99 7.70 12.30
CA GLU A 101 6.26 8.34 12.01
C GLU A 101 6.84 8.88 13.32
N ILE A 102 8.09 8.49 13.58
CA ILE A 102 8.83 8.81 14.78
C ILE A 102 9.91 9.83 14.40
N GLU A 103 9.94 10.94 15.13
CA GLU A 103 10.76 12.13 14.87
C GLU A 103 12.25 11.81 14.84
N ASP A 104 12.73 11.04 15.82
CA ASP A 104 14.15 10.89 16.07
C ASP A 104 14.56 9.46 16.45
N SER A 105 15.83 9.15 16.21
CA SER A 105 16.41 7.84 16.47
C SER A 105 16.33 7.44 17.95
N THR A 106 16.46 8.38 18.89
CA THR A 106 16.41 8.09 20.33
C THR A 106 15.02 7.63 20.70
N THR A 107 13.99 8.34 20.25
CA THR A 107 12.59 7.95 20.45
C THR A 107 12.32 6.59 19.79
N PHE A 108 12.73 6.39 18.54
CA PHE A 108 12.51 5.14 17.80
C PHE A 108 13.15 3.92 18.47
N TYR A 109 14.43 4.00 18.82
CA TYR A 109 15.16 2.89 19.46
C TYR A 109 14.81 2.69 20.94
N SER A 110 14.15 3.66 21.57
CA SER A 110 13.64 3.54 22.95
C SER A 110 12.23 2.95 23.03
N LEU A 111 11.54 2.75 21.90
CA LEU A 111 10.20 2.17 21.87
C LEU A 111 10.17 0.82 22.62
N PRO A 112 9.23 0.62 23.57
CA PRO A 112 9.12 -0.63 24.31
C PRO A 112 9.06 -1.85 23.39
N LYS A 113 9.69 -2.96 23.82
CA LYS A 113 9.78 -4.19 23.01
C LYS A 113 8.41 -4.80 22.66
N ASN A 114 7.37 -4.48 23.41
CA ASN A 114 6.00 -5.01 23.26
C ASN A 114 4.98 -3.93 22.87
N ILE A 115 5.43 -2.77 22.38
CA ILE A 115 4.51 -1.66 22.09
C ILE A 115 3.51 -2.01 20.98
N GLU A 116 3.91 -2.76 19.94
CA GLU A 116 3.02 -3.23 18.88
C GLU A 116 1.92 -4.13 19.44
N ASP A 117 2.28 -5.05 20.35
CA ASP A 117 1.33 -5.96 20.96
C ASP A 117 0.27 -5.18 21.76
N SER A 118 0.68 -4.14 22.48
CA SER A 118 -0.21 -3.25 23.23
C SER A 118 -1.12 -2.45 22.30
N ILE A 119 -0.58 -1.87 21.23
CA ILE A 119 -1.35 -1.07 20.27
C ILE A 119 -2.34 -1.95 19.52
N VAL A 120 -1.93 -3.12 19.03
CA VAL A 120 -2.84 -4.07 18.35
C VAL A 120 -3.98 -4.50 19.26
N LEU A 121 -3.68 -4.84 20.51
CA LEU A 121 -4.70 -5.28 21.45
C LEU A 121 -5.70 -4.16 21.72
N HIS A 122 -5.23 -2.91 21.86
CA HIS A 122 -6.11 -1.76 22.07
C HIS A 122 -6.95 -1.46 20.81
N LEU A 123 -6.31 -1.40 19.65
CA LEU A 123 -6.96 -1.16 18.36
C LEU A 123 -8.07 -2.18 18.13
N TYR A 124 -7.77 -3.47 18.26
CA TYR A 124 -8.74 -4.53 18.00
C TYR A 124 -9.93 -4.55 18.96
N ASN A 125 -9.71 -4.21 20.24
CA ASN A 125 -10.76 -4.31 21.24
C ASN A 125 -11.64 -3.07 21.32
N TYR A 126 -11.07 -1.89 21.09
CA TYR A 126 -11.72 -0.62 21.44
C TYR A 126 -11.86 0.35 20.28
N VAL A 127 -10.98 0.29 19.27
CA VAL A 127 -10.91 1.30 18.21
C VAL A 127 -11.56 0.81 16.92
N ILE A 128 -11.11 -0.34 16.41
CA ILE A 128 -11.55 -0.92 15.15
C ILE A 128 -12.92 -1.57 15.35
N ASP A 129 -13.86 -1.28 14.47
CA ASP A 129 -15.13 -1.99 14.44
C ASP A 129 -14.89 -3.44 14.00
N LYS A 130 -15.33 -4.39 14.84
CA LYS A 130 -15.06 -5.83 14.71
C LYS A 130 -15.82 -6.46 13.53
N SER A 131 -15.42 -6.12 12.31
CA SER A 131 -15.90 -6.74 11.08
C SER A 131 -15.48 -8.19 11.01
N SER A 132 -16.37 -9.07 10.53
CA SER A 132 -16.06 -10.47 10.25
C SER A 132 -15.02 -10.65 9.14
N ASN A 133 -14.77 -9.61 8.34
CA ASN A 133 -13.85 -9.61 7.20
C ASN A 133 -12.46 -9.04 7.54
N LEU A 134 -12.25 -8.52 8.76
CA LEU A 134 -10.91 -8.16 9.22
C LEU A 134 -10.09 -9.45 9.40
N ARG A 135 -8.95 -9.54 8.71
CA ARG A 135 -8.08 -10.72 8.74
C ARG A 135 -6.67 -10.42 9.20
N LYS A 136 -6.20 -9.18 9.07
CA LYS A 136 -4.83 -8.81 9.40
C LYS A 136 -4.79 -7.44 10.05
N ILE A 137 -3.96 -7.28 11.08
CA ILE A 137 -3.57 -5.98 11.64
C ILE A 137 -2.05 -5.87 11.49
N VAL A 138 -1.59 -4.74 10.98
CA VAL A 138 -0.16 -4.44 10.81
C VAL A 138 0.15 -3.18 11.60
N ILE A 139 1.19 -3.23 12.42
CA ILE A 139 1.73 -2.05 13.12
C ILE A 139 3.08 -1.75 12.50
N ILE A 140 3.30 -0.50 12.10
CA ILE A 140 4.56 -0.02 11.56
C ILE A 140 4.96 1.25 12.29
N PHE A 141 6.21 1.29 12.76
CA PHE A 141 6.89 2.51 13.14
C PHE A 141 7.96 2.81 12.09
N ASN A 142 8.02 4.05 11.64
CA ASN A 142 9.05 4.52 10.72
C ASN A 142 9.81 5.67 11.35
N TYR A 143 11.10 5.74 11.07
CA TYR A 143 11.97 6.86 11.40
C TYR A 143 12.85 7.12 10.19
N GLU A 144 12.97 8.38 9.77
CA GLU A 144 13.84 8.78 8.68
C GLU A 144 15.06 9.52 9.25
N GLU A 145 16.25 8.98 9.01
CA GLU A 145 17.50 9.57 9.45
C GLU A 145 18.15 10.32 8.29
N ASP A 146 18.27 11.64 8.44
CA ASP A 146 19.00 12.47 7.50
C ASP A 146 20.50 12.18 7.57
N LEU A 147 21.07 11.70 6.46
CA LEU A 147 22.51 11.48 6.30
C LEU A 147 23.21 12.71 5.73
N SER A 148 22.50 13.49 4.90
CA SER A 148 22.95 14.75 4.30
C SER A 148 21.76 15.51 3.70
N GLU A 149 21.96 16.74 3.20
CA GLU A 149 20.91 17.56 2.54
C GLU A 149 20.15 16.86 1.40
N ARG A 150 20.67 15.77 0.83
CA ARG A 150 20.06 15.03 -0.28
C ARG A 150 20.01 13.52 -0.07
N ALA A 151 20.26 13.05 1.15
CA ALA A 151 20.24 11.64 1.43
C ALA A 151 19.69 11.39 2.83
N SER A 152 18.73 10.48 2.91
CA SER A 152 18.16 9.96 4.12
C SER A 152 18.16 8.44 4.11
N ILE A 153 18.07 7.83 5.27
CA ILE A 153 17.87 6.39 5.45
C ILE A 153 16.64 6.14 6.30
N GLY A 154 15.73 5.32 5.77
CA GLY A 154 14.52 4.91 6.48
C GLY A 154 14.80 3.70 7.37
N HIS A 155 14.39 3.80 8.63
CA HIS A 155 14.34 2.72 9.60
C HIS A 155 12.89 2.36 9.84
N SER A 156 12.59 1.05 9.86
CA SER A 156 11.23 0.57 10.08
C SER A 156 11.20 -0.59 11.05
N ARG A 157 10.21 -0.57 11.94
CA ARG A 157 9.87 -1.67 12.84
C ARG A 157 8.41 -2.04 12.58
N ALA A 158 8.20 -3.22 12.03
CA ALA A 158 6.88 -3.69 11.62
C ALA A 158 6.54 -5.03 12.28
N GLU A 159 5.29 -5.19 12.70
CA GLU A 159 4.76 -6.45 13.22
C GLU A 159 3.39 -6.73 12.61
N GLU A 160 3.14 -8.00 12.32
CA GLU A 160 1.92 -8.47 11.67
C GLU A 160 1.13 -9.43 12.55
N TYR A 161 -0.17 -9.29 12.52
CA TYR A 161 -1.08 -10.05 13.37
C TYR A 161 -2.26 -10.56 12.56
N GLU A 162 -2.54 -11.84 12.69
CA GLU A 162 -3.68 -12.46 12.04
C GLU A 162 -4.91 -12.44 12.96
N VAL A 163 -6.07 -12.18 12.38
CA VAL A 163 -7.35 -12.08 13.09
C VAL A 163 -8.24 -13.25 12.71
N HIS A 164 -8.40 -14.18 13.67
CA HIS A 164 -9.22 -15.38 13.53
C HIS A 164 -10.34 -15.38 14.56
N SER A 165 -11.60 -15.40 14.12
CA SER A 165 -12.76 -15.73 14.98
C SER A 165 -12.71 -15.10 16.39
N LYS A 166 -12.47 -13.78 16.46
CA LYS A 166 -12.36 -12.98 17.69
C LYS A 166 -11.02 -13.04 18.45
N LYS A 167 -9.98 -13.65 17.89
CA LYS A 167 -8.63 -13.74 18.46
C LYS A 167 -7.61 -13.10 17.53
N ILE A 168 -6.55 -12.59 18.13
CA ILE A 168 -5.39 -12.04 17.44
C ILE A 168 -4.22 -13.00 17.66
N ILE A 169 -3.52 -13.36 16.60
CA ILE A 169 -2.34 -14.23 16.64
C ILE A 169 -1.17 -13.45 16.03
N LYS A 170 -0.09 -13.27 16.80
CA LYS A 170 1.13 -12.62 16.30
C LYS A 170 1.82 -13.55 15.28
N LEU A 171 2.09 -13.03 14.09
CA LEU A 171 2.84 -13.74 13.08
C LEU A 171 4.33 -13.57 13.37
N LYS A 172 5.07 -14.68 13.47
CA LYS A 172 6.52 -14.59 13.54
C LYS A 172 7.04 -14.23 12.16
N GLN A 173 7.82 -13.14 12.07
CA GLN A 173 8.62 -12.90 10.88
C GLN A 173 9.56 -14.10 10.69
N ALA A 174 9.38 -14.82 9.58
CA ALA A 174 10.38 -15.78 9.15
C ALA A 174 11.64 -14.99 8.81
N ILE A 175 12.75 -15.28 9.49
CA ILE A 175 14.06 -14.75 9.12
C ILE A 175 14.29 -15.19 7.66
N LYS A 176 14.24 -14.23 6.73
CA LYS A 176 14.58 -14.44 5.32
C LYS A 176 16.06 -14.22 5.10
#